data_AF-A0A4Q5XL54-F1
#
_entry.id   AF-A0A4Q5XL54-F1
#
_cell.length_a   1.000
_cell.length_b   1.000
_cell.length_c   1.000
_cell.angle_alpha   90.00
_cell.angle_beta   90.00
_cell.angle_gamma   90.00
#
_symmetry.space_group_name_H-M   'P 1'
#
loop_
_entity.id
_entity.type
_entity.pdbx_description
1 polymer ?
#
loop_
_entity_poly.entity_id
_entity_poly.type
_entity_poly.pdbx_seq_one_letter_code
_entity_poly.pdbx_strand_id
1 'polypeptide(L)'
;MRTSPDGLLIVDPNECKITVKHLSELPKIMELLSALNDPMAGGKNVGKLVTKIPVLAARVVERALSQARKKEVYSVDQALNMIGNRGLESEMLQLLEDLTIKKSEAEEPR
;
A
#
# COMPACT_ATOMS: atom_id res chain seq x y z
N MET A 1 8.16 6.73 -2.36
CA MET A 1 8.25 7.31 -1.03
C MET A 1 9.69 7.61 -0.74
N ARG A 2 9.99 8.65 0.03
CA ARG A 2 11.37 9.01 0.39
C ARG A 2 11.53 9.17 1.89
N THR A 3 12.76 9.07 2.35
CA THR A 3 13.12 9.33 3.75
C THR A 3 13.70 10.74 3.87
N SER A 4 13.23 11.52 4.84
CA SER A 4 13.77 12.83 5.18
C SER A 4 15.16 12.69 5.83
N PRO A 5 15.92 13.80 5.97
CA PRO A 5 17.18 13.80 6.71
C PRO A 5 17.03 13.29 8.16
N ASP A 6 15.87 13.52 8.77
CA ASP A 6 15.54 13.10 10.14
C ASP A 6 15.00 11.65 10.23
N GLY A 7 14.99 10.92 9.10
CA GLY A 7 14.52 9.54 9.05
C GLY A 7 13.01 9.38 8.83
N LEU A 8 12.27 10.46 8.59
CA LEU A 8 10.82 10.44 8.41
C LEU A 8 10.43 9.97 7.01
N LEU A 9 9.42 9.12 6.91
CA LEU A 9 8.81 8.79 5.64
C LEU A 9 7.95 9.95 5.14
N ILE A 10 8.28 10.44 3.95
CA ILE A 10 7.54 11.45 3.22
C ILE A 10 6.97 10.78 1.97
N VAL A 11 5.66 10.90 1.79
CA VAL A 11 4.94 10.38 0.62
C VAL A 11 4.64 11.54 -0.31
N ASP A 12 5.01 11.42 -1.59
CA ASP A 12 4.51 12.30 -2.64
C ASP A 12 3.12 11.78 -3.07
N PRO A 13 2.07 12.62 -3.14
CA PRO A 13 0.73 12.19 -3.54
C PRO A 13 0.67 11.48 -4.90
N ASN A 14 1.62 11.73 -5.81
CA ASN A 14 1.66 11.03 -7.09
C ASN A 14 2.11 9.57 -6.96
N GLU A 15 2.81 9.21 -5.88
CA GLU A 15 3.22 7.84 -5.61
C GLU A 15 2.06 6.96 -5.12
N CYS A 16 0.94 7.58 -4.71
CA CYS A 16 -0.30 6.90 -4.38
C CYS A 16 -1.19 6.64 -5.61
N LYS A 17 -0.88 7.23 -6.77
CA LYS A 17 -1.71 7.14 -7.98
C LYS A 17 -1.42 5.87 -8.79
N ILE A 18 -2.48 5.19 -9.22
CA ILE A 18 -2.37 4.01 -10.07
C ILE A 18 -2.22 4.40 -11.54
N THR A 19 -1.29 3.72 -12.21
CA THR A 19 -1.06 3.81 -13.65
C THR A 19 -1.15 2.41 -14.24
N VAL A 20 -1.31 2.31 -15.56
CA VAL A 20 -1.39 1.03 -16.28
C VAL A 20 -0.17 0.13 -16.00
N LYS A 21 1.01 0.71 -15.75
CA LYS A 21 2.22 -0.06 -15.42
C LYS A 21 2.07 -0.89 -14.14
N HIS A 22 1.25 -0.44 -13.19
CA HIS A 22 1.03 -1.13 -11.93
C HIS A 22 0.15 -2.39 -12.06
N LEU A 23 -0.51 -2.61 -13.21
CA LEU A 23 -1.20 -3.88 -13.48
C LEU A 23 -0.25 -5.09 -13.41
N SER A 24 1.03 -4.88 -13.71
CA SER A 24 2.06 -5.91 -13.57
C SER A 24 2.32 -6.35 -12.12
N GLU A 25 1.81 -5.60 -11.12
CA GLU A 25 1.97 -5.91 -9.70
C GLU A 25 0.86 -6.80 -9.13
N LEU A 26 -0.16 -7.14 -9.93
CA LEU A 26 -1.26 -8.03 -9.53
C LEU A 26 -0.78 -9.35 -8.86
N PRO A 27 0.26 -10.04 -9.35
CA PRO A 27 0.76 -11.25 -8.68
C PRO A 27 1.25 -10.98 -7.25
N LYS A 28 1.87 -9.83 -6.99
CA LYS A 28 2.35 -9.44 -5.66
C LYS A 28 1.18 -9.15 -4.71
N ILE A 29 0.10 -8.54 -5.23
CA ILE A 29 -1.12 -8.29 -4.46
C ILE A 29 -1.79 -9.62 -4.08
N MET A 30 -1.81 -10.59 -4.99
CA MET A 30 -2.31 -11.94 -4.70
C MET A 30 -1.47 -12.65 -3.64
N GLU A 31 -0.13 -12.53 -3.68
CA GLU A 31 0.78 -13.05 -2.65
C GLU A 31 0.45 -12.43 -1.28
N LEU A 32 0.23 -11.11 -1.23
CA LEU A 32 -0.16 -10.41 -0.01
C LEU A 32 -1.53 -10.86 0.52
N LEU A 33 -2.54 -10.99 -0.34
CA LEU A 33 -3.86 -11.50 0.04
C LEU A 33 -3.79 -12.92 0.60
N SER A 34 -2.99 -13.79 -0.04
CA SER A 34 -2.79 -15.15 0.44
C SER A 34 -2.15 -15.15 1.83
N ALA A 35 -1.16 -14.29 2.08
CA ALA A 35 -0.52 -14.17 3.37
C ALA A 35 -1.46 -13.62 4.46
N LEU A 36 -2.38 -12.72 4.12
CA LEU A 36 -3.37 -12.21 5.07
C LEU A 36 -4.43 -13.25 5.45
N ASN A 37 -4.72 -14.19 4.55
CA ASN A 37 -5.66 -15.28 4.79
C ASN A 37 -5.05 -16.49 5.51
N ASP A 38 -3.72 -16.52 5.70
CA ASP A 38 -3.04 -17.60 6.40
C ASP A 38 -2.96 -17.32 7.92
N PRO A 39 -3.67 -18.09 8.77
CA PRO A 39 -3.65 -17.89 10.22
C PRO A 39 -2.28 -18.14 10.86
N MET A 40 -1.32 -18.76 10.15
CA MET A 40 0.06 -18.98 10.60
C MET A 40 1.04 -17.94 10.06
N ALA A 41 0.64 -17.09 9.10
CA ALA A 41 1.47 -16.00 8.59
C ALA A 41 1.55 -14.87 9.63
N GLY A 42 2.52 -14.97 10.54
CA GLY A 42 2.76 -13.91 11.53
C GLY A 42 3.00 -12.54 10.87
N GLY A 43 2.61 -11.46 11.57
CA GLY A 43 2.63 -10.07 11.06
C GLY A 43 3.97 -9.56 10.50
N LYS A 44 5.09 -10.23 10.80
CA LYS A 44 6.43 -9.94 10.23
C LYS A 44 6.53 -10.17 8.71
N ASN A 45 5.62 -10.97 8.11
CA ASN A 45 5.59 -11.17 6.66
C ASN A 45 4.81 -10.09 5.92
N VAL A 46 3.77 -9.52 6.55
CA VAL A 46 2.87 -8.54 5.92
C VAL A 46 3.61 -7.26 5.55
N GLY A 47 4.41 -6.69 6.47
CA GLY A 47 5.18 -5.48 6.19
C GLY A 47 6.13 -5.63 5.00
N LYS A 48 6.83 -6.76 4.92
CA LYS A 48 7.71 -7.09 3.78
C LYS A 48 6.93 -7.16 2.48
N LEU A 49 5.79 -7.85 2.47
CA LEU A 49 4.95 -7.99 1.27
C LEU A 49 4.39 -6.64 0.81
N VAL A 50 3.94 -5.80 1.74
CA VAL A 50 3.48 -4.43 1.45
C VAL A 50 4.60 -3.60 0.82
N THR A 51 5.85 -3.69 1.32
CA THR A 51 6.97 -2.93 0.72
C THR A 51 7.34 -3.36 -0.70
N LYS A 52 6.97 -4.57 -1.15
CA LYS A 52 7.18 -5.02 -2.54
C LYS A 52 6.22 -4.36 -3.55
N ILE A 53 5.18 -3.68 -3.05
CA ILE A 53 4.11 -3.03 -3.82
C ILE A 53 4.18 -1.53 -3.52
N PRO A 54 5.00 -0.76 -4.26
CA PRO A 54 5.36 0.60 -3.88
C PRO A 54 4.17 1.54 -3.69
N VAL A 55 3.15 1.41 -4.54
CA VAL A 55 1.93 2.22 -4.44
C VAL A 55 1.12 1.90 -3.19
N LEU A 56 1.05 0.62 -2.79
CA LEU A 56 0.37 0.23 -1.56
C LEU A 56 1.14 0.73 -0.33
N ALA A 57 2.47 0.60 -0.33
CA ALA A 57 3.30 1.12 0.74
C ALA A 57 3.15 2.64 0.90
N ALA A 58 3.11 3.39 -0.19
CA ALA A 58 2.87 4.84 -0.19
C ALA A 58 1.51 5.18 0.42
N ARG A 59 0.43 4.51 -0.03
CA ARG A 59 -0.93 4.71 0.49
C ARG A 59 -1.06 4.39 1.99
N VAL A 60 -0.47 3.28 2.44
CA VAL A 60 -0.45 2.89 3.85
C VAL A 60 0.20 3.97 4.71
N VAL A 61 1.34 4.51 4.27
CA VAL A 61 2.05 5.57 4.99
C VAL A 61 1.27 6.89 4.94
N GLU A 62 0.70 7.25 3.79
CA GLU A 62 -0.15 8.44 3.65
C GLU A 62 -1.35 8.38 4.61
N ARG A 63 -2.05 7.24 4.69
CA ARG A 63 -3.16 7.03 5.61
C ARG A 63 -2.73 7.13 7.07
N ALA A 64 -1.56 6.56 7.41
CA ALA A 64 -1.02 6.69 8.76
C ALA A 64 -0.70 8.15 9.12
N LEU A 65 -0.14 8.91 8.17
CA LEU A 65 0.16 10.34 8.32
C LEU A 65 -1.11 11.20 8.44
N SER A 66 -2.18 10.87 7.70
CA SER A 66 -3.44 11.62 7.79
C SER A 66 -4.19 11.43 9.11
N GLN A 67 -4.02 10.27 9.75
CA GLN A 67 -4.55 9.99 11.10
C GLN A 67 -3.66 10.57 12.21
N ALA A 68 -2.40 10.85 11.90
CA ALA A 68 -1.42 11.36 12.84
C ALA A 68 -1.58 12.86 13.06
N ARG A 69 -2.36 13.26 14.09
CA ARG A 69 -2.47 14.70 14.47
C ARG A 69 -1.11 15.37 14.75
N LYS A 70 -0.09 14.61 15.17
CA LYS A 70 1.32 15.04 15.41
C LYS A 70 2.34 13.88 15.32
N LYS A 71 1.96 12.72 14.78
CA LYS A 71 2.82 11.52 14.81
C LYS A 71 3.65 11.42 13.55
N GLU A 72 4.93 11.21 13.77
CA GLU A 72 5.92 10.91 12.76
C GLU A 72 5.88 9.43 12.38
N VAL A 73 6.03 9.14 11.10
CA VAL A 73 6.07 7.77 10.57
C VAL A 73 7.47 7.52 10.01
N TYR A 74 8.18 6.55 10.58
CA TYR A 74 9.57 6.22 10.24
C TYR A 74 9.69 4.91 9.45
N SER A 75 8.66 4.07 9.46
CA SER A 75 8.66 2.79 8.76
C SER A 75 7.26 2.38 8.29
N VAL A 76 7.21 1.51 7.28
CA VAL A 76 5.96 0.89 6.81
C VAL A 76 5.34 0.01 7.89
N ASP A 77 6.15 -0.74 8.66
CA ASP A 77 5.64 -1.54 9.78
C ASP A 77 4.97 -0.68 10.86
N GLN A 78 5.54 0.50 11.17
CA GLN A 78 4.91 1.45 12.07
C GLN A 78 3.58 1.96 11.49
N ALA A 79 3.56 2.32 10.20
CA ALA A 79 2.33 2.77 9.53
C ALA A 79 1.23 1.69 9.56
N LEU A 80 1.58 0.44 9.28
CA LEU A 80 0.67 -0.71 9.34
C LEU A 80 0.08 -0.90 10.74
N ASN A 81 0.91 -0.81 11.78
CA ASN A 81 0.45 -0.87 13.16
C ASN A 81 -0.49 0.30 13.52
N MET A 82 -0.27 1.48 12.94
CA MET A 82 -1.12 2.66 13.18
C MET A 82 -2.50 2.54 12.54
N ILE A 83 -2.57 2.09 11.27
CA ILE A 83 -3.85 1.95 10.55
C ILE A 83 -4.60 0.65 10.92
N GLY A 84 -3.87 -0.35 11.41
CA GLY A 84 -4.38 -1.68 11.75
C GLY A 84 -4.85 -2.49 10.54
N ASN A 85 -5.28 -3.72 10.79
CA ASN A 85 -5.68 -4.66 9.73
C ASN A 85 -6.83 -4.11 8.87
N ARG A 86 -7.83 -3.48 9.49
CA ARG A 86 -8.96 -2.87 8.76
C ARG A 86 -8.52 -1.72 7.86
N GLY A 87 -7.53 -0.94 8.31
CA GLY A 87 -6.95 0.14 7.50
C GLY A 87 -6.22 -0.42 6.29
N LEU A 88 -5.38 -1.45 6.49
CA LEU A 88 -4.70 -2.14 5.39
C LEU A 88 -5.69 -2.75 4.40
N GLU A 89 -6.71 -3.45 4.88
CA GLU A 89 -7.74 -4.07 4.06
C GLU A 89 -8.47 -3.04 3.19
N SER A 90 -8.80 -1.87 3.76
CA SER A 90 -9.44 -0.77 3.02
C SER A 90 -8.54 -0.27 1.88
N GLU A 91 -7.25 -0.05 2.14
CA GLU A 91 -6.29 0.40 1.11
C GLU A 91 -6.08 -0.66 0.02
N MET A 92 -6.10 -1.95 0.39
CA MET A 92 -5.98 -3.04 -0.57
C MET A 92 -7.21 -3.14 -1.48
N LEU A 93 -8.42 -2.99 -0.92
CA LEU A 93 -9.66 -2.99 -1.72
C LEU A 93 -9.69 -1.82 -2.69
N GLN A 94 -9.35 -0.61 -2.23
CA GLN A 94 -9.25 0.57 -3.09
C GLN A 94 -8.18 0.40 -4.18
N LEU A 95 -7.04 -0.20 -3.84
CA LEU A 95 -5.99 -0.49 -4.81
C LEU A 95 -6.48 -1.44 -5.92
N LEU A 96 -7.20 -2.50 -5.55
CA LEU A 96 -7.77 -3.46 -6.50
C LEU A 96 -8.85 -2.83 -7.38
N GLU A 97 -9.68 -1.96 -6.81
CA GLU A 97 -10.68 -1.19 -7.56
C GLU A 97 -10.00 -0.28 -8.59
N ASP A 98 -9.01 0.51 -8.17
CA ASP A 98 -8.26 1.39 -9.07
C ASP A 98 -7.57 0.63 -10.20
N LEU A 99 -6.96 -0.52 -9.90
CA LEU A 99 -6.35 -1.39 -10.90
C LEU A 99 -7.39 -1.95 -11.86
N THR A 100 -8.57 -2.30 -11.37
CA THR A 100 -9.67 -2.80 -12.21
C THR A 100 -10.13 -1.73 -13.18
N ILE A 101 -10.33 -0.49 -12.71
CA ILE A 101 -10.68 0.66 -13.56
C ILE A 101 -9.58 0.90 -14.61
N LYS A 102 -8.31 0.92 -14.20
CA LYS A 102 -7.18 1.11 -15.13
C LYS A 102 -7.03 -0.02 -16.15
N LYS A 103 -7.40 -1.25 -15.78
CA LYS A 103 -7.44 -2.36 -16.73
C LYS A 103 -8.53 -2.14 -17.77
N SER A 104 -9.74 -1.78 -17.35
CA SER A 104 -10.84 -1.48 -18.29
C SER A 104 -10.52 -0.33 -19.23
N GLU A 105 -9.95 0.77 -18.72
CA GLU A 105 -9.49 1.91 -19.54
C GLU A 105 -8.42 1.51 -20.58
N ALA A 106 -7.60 0.51 -20.27
CA ALA A 106 -6.56 0.01 -21.18
C ALA A 106 -7.09 -1.01 -22.20
N GLU A 107 -8.14 -1.76 -21.85
CA GLU A 107 -8.81 -2.76 -22.71
C GLU A 107 -9.89 -2.16 -23.63
N GLU A 108 -10.34 -0.93 -23.37
CA GLU A 108 -11.16 -0.12 -24.28
C GLU A 108 -10.32 0.94 -25.04
N PRO A 109 -9.33 0.57 -25.87
CA PRO A 109 -8.90 1.49 -26.92
C PRO A 109 -10.02 1.45 -27.98
N ARG A 110 -10.80 2.53 -28.05
CA ARG A 110 -11.77 2.85 -29.11
C ARG A 110 -11.76 1.95 -30.35
#